data_AF-A0A376P8H7-F1
#
_entry.id   AF-A0A376P8H7-F1
#
_cell.length_a   1.000
_cell.length_b   1.000
_cell.length_c   1.000
_cell.angle_alpha   90.00
_cell.angle_beta   90.00
_cell.angle_gamma   90.00
#
_symmetry.space_group_name_H-M   'P 1'
#
loop_
_entity.id
_entity.type
_entity.pdbx_description
1 polymer ?
#
loop_
_entity_poly.entity_id
_entity_poly.type
_entity_poly.pdbx_seq_one_letter_code
_entity_poly.pdbx_strand_id
1 'polypeptide(L)'
;MRLEEYAGFVFINMDPNATSVEDQLPGLGAKVLEACPEVHDLKLAARFTTRTPANWKNIVDNYLECYHCGPAHPGFSDSVQVDRYWHTMHGNWTLQYGFAKPSEQSFKFEEGTDAAFHGFWLWPCTMLNVTPIKGMMTVIYEFPVDSETTLQNYDIYFTNEELTDEQKSLIEWYRDVFRPEDLRLVESVQKGLKSRGYRGQGRIMADSSGSGISEHGIAHFHNLLAQVFKD
;
A
#
# COMPACT_ATOMS: atom_id res chain seq x y z
N MET A 1 -4.54 -26.57 3.38
CA MET A 1 -3.89 -25.29 3.02
C MET A 1 -3.26 -25.47 1.65
N ARG A 2 -3.57 -24.58 0.71
CA ARG A 2 -2.91 -24.45 -0.59
C ARG A 2 -1.81 -23.40 -0.51
N LEU A 3 -0.79 -23.53 -1.35
CA LEU A 3 0.28 -22.56 -1.56
C LEU A 3 0.43 -22.34 -3.06
N GLU A 4 0.62 -21.10 -3.48
CA GLU A 4 0.84 -20.72 -4.88
C GLU A 4 1.89 -19.61 -4.97
N GLU A 5 2.82 -19.76 -5.91
CA GLU A 5 3.73 -18.68 -6.30
C GLU A 5 3.07 -17.87 -7.43
N TYR A 6 2.90 -16.57 -7.23
CA TYR A 6 2.23 -15.68 -8.17
C TYR A 6 2.82 -14.28 -8.09
N ALA A 7 3.05 -13.64 -9.25
CA ALA A 7 3.60 -12.27 -9.35
C ALA A 7 4.92 -12.02 -8.58
N GLY A 8 5.75 -13.06 -8.40
CA GLY A 8 7.00 -12.97 -7.61
C GLY A 8 6.82 -13.13 -6.09
N PHE A 9 5.60 -13.46 -5.63
CA PHE A 9 5.28 -13.65 -4.21
C PHE A 9 4.68 -15.02 -3.93
N VAL A 10 4.58 -15.35 -2.64
CA VAL A 10 3.98 -16.59 -2.15
C VAL A 10 2.64 -16.28 -1.48
N PHE A 11 1.58 -16.92 -1.94
CA PHE A 11 0.24 -16.84 -1.38
C PHE A 11 -0.13 -18.17 -0.73
N ILE A 12 -0.92 -18.09 0.34
CA ILE A 12 -1.53 -19.26 0.98
C ILE A 12 -3.04 -19.13 0.99
N ASN A 13 -3.74 -20.24 0.90
CA ASN A 13 -5.19 -20.29 1.09
C ASN A 13 -5.56 -21.43 2.05
N MET A 14 -6.36 -21.13 3.06
CA MET A 14 -6.78 -22.13 4.05
C MET A 14 -7.85 -23.07 3.49
N ASP A 15 -8.66 -22.62 2.53
CA ASP A 15 -9.64 -23.46 1.84
C ASP A 15 -8.92 -24.42 0.88
N PRO A 16 -8.98 -25.75 1.09
CA PRO A 16 -8.39 -26.71 0.17
C PRO A 16 -9.05 -26.71 -1.22
N ASN A 17 -10.27 -26.19 -1.36
CA ASN A 17 -11.00 -26.10 -2.62
C ASN A 17 -10.82 -24.76 -3.35
N ALA A 18 -10.06 -23.82 -2.77
CA ALA A 18 -9.79 -22.54 -3.41
C ALA A 18 -9.20 -22.73 -4.82
N THR A 19 -9.54 -21.84 -5.74
CA THR A 19 -8.98 -21.80 -7.10
C THR A 19 -7.61 -21.09 -7.10
N SER A 20 -7.10 -20.65 -8.26
CA SER A 20 -5.79 -20.01 -8.36
C SER A 20 -5.79 -18.56 -7.84
N VAL A 21 -4.60 -17.99 -7.61
CA VAL A 21 -4.47 -16.56 -7.26
C VAL A 21 -4.90 -15.68 -8.43
N GLU A 22 -4.67 -16.11 -9.68
CA GLU A 22 -5.15 -15.41 -10.88
C GLU A 22 -6.68 -15.29 -10.90
N ASP A 23 -7.41 -16.33 -10.47
CA ASP A 23 -8.87 -16.28 -10.39
C ASP A 23 -9.34 -15.25 -9.33
N GLN A 24 -8.58 -15.08 -8.25
CA GLN A 24 -8.85 -14.06 -7.23
C GLN A 24 -8.45 -12.66 -7.68
N LEU A 25 -7.32 -12.52 -8.38
CA LEU A 25 -6.70 -11.24 -8.74
C LEU A 25 -6.42 -11.18 -10.25
N PRO A 26 -7.44 -11.19 -11.12
CA PRO A 26 -7.24 -11.33 -12.56
C PRO A 26 -6.36 -10.22 -13.14
N GLY A 27 -5.36 -10.60 -13.92
CA GLY A 27 -4.43 -9.70 -14.60
C GLY A 27 -3.37 -9.03 -13.71
N LEU A 28 -3.39 -9.25 -12.40
CA LEU A 28 -2.47 -8.59 -11.46
C LEU A 28 -1.01 -8.95 -11.77
N GLY A 29 -0.70 -10.23 -11.97
CA GLY A 29 0.67 -10.69 -12.16
C GLY A 29 1.34 -10.11 -13.40
N ALA A 30 0.58 -9.99 -14.50
CA ALA A 30 1.04 -9.29 -15.69
C ALA A 30 1.32 -7.81 -15.40
N LYS A 31 0.45 -7.14 -14.63
CA LYS A 31 0.63 -5.71 -14.30
C LYS A 31 1.77 -5.45 -13.33
N VAL A 32 2.02 -6.34 -12.37
CA VAL A 32 3.18 -6.27 -11.47
C VAL A 32 4.48 -6.45 -12.26
N LEU A 33 4.54 -7.40 -13.19
CA LEU A 33 5.72 -7.60 -14.06
C LEU A 33 5.95 -6.41 -15.01
N GLU A 34 4.90 -5.74 -15.46
CA GLU A 34 5.02 -4.49 -16.23
C GLU A 34 5.65 -3.37 -15.38
N ALA A 35 5.24 -3.23 -14.12
CA ALA A 35 5.72 -2.20 -13.21
C ALA A 35 7.13 -2.50 -12.66
N CYS A 36 7.42 -3.77 -12.38
CA CYS A 36 8.68 -4.26 -11.81
C CYS A 36 9.13 -5.55 -12.52
N PRO A 37 9.80 -5.44 -13.69
CA PRO A 37 10.28 -6.61 -14.43
C PRO A 37 11.25 -7.48 -13.62
N GLU A 38 12.01 -6.88 -12.73
CA GLU A 38 12.98 -7.52 -11.83
C GLU A 38 12.37 -8.07 -10.52
N VAL A 39 11.04 -8.21 -10.40
CA VAL A 39 10.37 -8.65 -9.16
C VAL A 39 10.93 -9.97 -8.60
N HIS A 40 11.38 -10.87 -9.47
CA HIS A 40 11.96 -12.17 -9.08
C HIS A 40 13.39 -12.09 -8.55
N ASP A 41 14.10 -10.97 -8.77
CA ASP A 41 15.48 -10.76 -8.32
C ASP A 41 15.55 -10.04 -6.96
N LEU A 42 14.39 -9.59 -6.45
CA LEU A 42 14.26 -8.83 -5.22
C LEU A 42 14.63 -9.68 -3.98
N LYS A 43 15.35 -9.06 -3.06
CA LYS A 43 15.85 -9.64 -1.81
C LYS A 43 15.37 -8.79 -0.64
N LEU A 44 14.94 -9.44 0.44
CA LEU A 44 14.48 -8.76 1.63
C LEU A 44 15.66 -8.03 2.29
N ALA A 45 15.60 -6.71 2.33
CA ALA A 45 16.62 -5.86 2.93
C ALA A 45 16.27 -5.46 4.37
N ALA A 46 14.99 -5.21 4.64
CA ALA A 46 14.49 -4.91 5.97
C ALA A 46 13.03 -5.36 6.14
N ARG A 47 12.66 -5.71 7.37
CA ARG A 47 11.27 -5.95 7.77
C ARG A 47 10.98 -5.20 9.07
N PHE A 48 9.90 -4.44 9.09
CA PHE A 48 9.36 -3.85 10.30
C PHE A 48 8.06 -4.56 10.66
N THR A 49 8.07 -5.24 11.79
CA THR A 49 6.89 -5.94 12.29
C THR A 49 6.25 -5.13 13.42
N THR A 50 5.01 -4.70 13.23
CA THR A 50 4.27 -3.90 14.21
C THR A 50 2.93 -4.55 14.53
N ARG A 51 2.59 -4.63 15.82
CA ARG A 51 1.26 -5.01 16.26
C ARG A 51 0.42 -3.74 16.43
N THR A 52 -0.30 -3.37 15.38
CA THR A 52 -1.00 -2.09 15.27
C THR A 52 -2.38 -2.19 15.92
N PRO A 53 -2.72 -1.33 16.90
CA PRO A 53 -4.04 -1.29 17.52
C PRO A 53 -5.05 -0.56 16.63
N ALA A 54 -5.27 -1.11 15.42
CA ALA A 54 -6.29 -0.71 14.47
C ALA A 54 -6.89 -1.93 13.78
N ASN A 55 -8.18 -1.83 13.42
CA ASN A 55 -8.81 -2.80 12.53
C ASN A 55 -8.11 -2.78 11.16
N TRP A 56 -7.93 -3.94 10.54
CA TRP A 56 -7.29 -4.08 9.24
C TRP A 56 -7.94 -3.21 8.14
N LYS A 57 -9.27 -3.06 8.18
CA LYS A 57 -9.99 -2.21 7.22
C LYS A 57 -9.57 -0.74 7.32
N ASN A 58 -9.23 -0.25 8.51
CA ASN A 58 -8.77 1.13 8.69
C ASN A 58 -7.38 1.34 8.08
N ILE A 59 -6.54 0.30 8.08
CA ILE A 59 -5.20 0.36 7.50
C ILE A 59 -5.30 0.33 5.97
N VAL A 60 -6.18 -0.52 5.43
CA VAL A 60 -6.53 -0.51 4.00
C VAL A 60 -7.13 0.84 3.59
N ASP A 61 -8.05 1.41 4.37
CA ASP A 61 -8.66 2.72 4.10
C ASP A 61 -7.58 3.80 3.98
N ASN A 62 -6.64 3.84 4.93
CA ASN A 62 -5.51 4.79 4.91
C ASN A 62 -4.60 4.60 3.69
N TYR A 63 -4.48 3.39 3.15
CA TYR A 63 -3.66 3.15 1.95
C TYR A 63 -4.37 3.53 0.64
N LEU A 64 -5.70 3.46 0.60
CA LEU A 64 -6.50 3.60 -0.62
C LEU A 64 -6.82 5.05 -1.02
N GLU A 65 -6.16 6.01 -0.38
CA GLU A 65 -6.22 7.42 -0.74
C GLU A 65 -4.89 8.11 -0.47
N CYS A 66 -4.68 9.24 -1.13
CA CYS A 66 -3.56 10.15 -0.86
C CYS A 66 -4.07 11.56 -0.52
N TYR A 67 -5.31 11.67 -0.04
CA TYR A 67 -5.90 12.88 0.52
C TYR A 67 -5.15 13.31 1.79
N HIS A 68 -4.75 12.35 2.64
CA HIS A 68 -3.96 12.64 3.84
C HIS A 68 -2.48 12.94 3.55
N CYS A 69 -1.96 12.57 2.37
CA CYS A 69 -0.53 12.64 2.07
C CYS A 69 0.05 14.05 2.31
N GLY A 70 -0.56 15.08 1.71
CA GLY A 70 -0.09 16.46 1.85
C GLY A 70 0.00 16.93 3.30
N PRO A 71 -1.07 16.82 4.09
CA PRO A 71 -1.07 17.22 5.50
C PRO A 71 -0.23 16.33 6.43
N ALA A 72 -0.15 15.02 6.18
CA ALA A 72 0.39 14.05 7.14
C ALA A 72 1.81 13.56 6.82
N HIS A 73 2.22 13.63 5.55
CA HIS A 73 3.54 13.22 5.07
C HIS A 73 4.26 14.34 4.31
N PRO A 74 4.73 15.40 4.98
CA PRO A 74 5.40 16.51 4.31
C PRO A 74 6.59 16.07 3.44
N GLY A 75 7.45 15.20 3.96
CA GLY A 75 8.64 14.74 3.23
C GLY A 75 8.32 13.84 2.03
N PHE A 76 7.31 12.98 2.14
CA PHE A 76 6.86 12.13 1.02
C PHE A 76 6.11 12.93 -0.06
N SER A 77 5.30 13.90 0.37
CA SER A 77 4.54 14.77 -0.53
C SER A 77 5.43 15.67 -1.38
N ASP A 78 6.66 15.93 -0.95
CA ASP A 78 7.66 16.60 -1.79
C ASP A 78 8.02 15.78 -3.03
N SER A 79 7.83 14.45 -3.05
CA SER A 79 8.06 13.65 -4.26
C SER A 79 6.79 13.46 -5.09
N VAL A 80 5.62 13.33 -4.47
CA VAL A 80 4.37 12.98 -5.19
C VAL A 80 3.81 14.18 -5.96
N GLN A 81 3.57 14.00 -7.27
CA GLN A 81 2.90 14.99 -8.10
C GLN A 81 1.40 14.73 -8.15
N VAL A 82 0.62 15.45 -7.33
CA VAL A 82 -0.84 15.26 -7.18
C VAL A 82 -1.61 15.45 -8.50
N ASP A 83 -1.13 16.32 -9.38
CA ASP A 83 -1.69 16.56 -10.72
C ASP A 83 -1.35 15.47 -11.74
N ARG A 84 -0.39 14.60 -11.42
CA ARG A 84 0.03 13.44 -12.21
C ARG A 84 -0.11 12.15 -11.41
N TYR A 85 -1.28 11.98 -10.78
CA TYR A 85 -1.64 10.85 -9.93
C TYR A 85 -3.04 10.34 -10.31
N TRP A 86 -3.16 9.02 -10.48
CA TRP A 86 -4.41 8.34 -10.80
C TRP A 86 -4.61 7.11 -9.95
N HIS A 87 -5.86 6.82 -9.57
CA HIS A 87 -6.23 5.59 -8.89
C HIS A 87 -7.26 4.83 -9.74
N THR A 88 -6.93 3.61 -10.14
CA THR A 88 -7.75 2.79 -11.04
C THR A 88 -8.16 1.48 -10.37
N MET A 89 -9.38 1.03 -10.64
CA MET A 89 -10.00 -0.12 -9.97
C MET A 89 -10.09 -1.32 -10.91
N HIS A 90 -9.62 -2.50 -10.47
CA HIS A 90 -9.45 -3.70 -11.29
C HIS A 90 -10.09 -4.92 -10.62
N GLY A 91 -11.35 -4.80 -10.19
CA GLY A 91 -12.03 -5.85 -9.44
C GLY A 91 -11.45 -5.99 -8.04
N ASN A 92 -10.76 -7.10 -7.75
CA ASN A 92 -10.21 -7.40 -6.42
C ASN A 92 -8.85 -6.76 -6.14
N TRP A 93 -8.36 -5.88 -7.02
CA TRP A 93 -7.17 -5.08 -6.77
C TRP A 93 -7.32 -3.68 -7.37
N THR A 94 -6.47 -2.75 -6.95
CA THR A 94 -6.45 -1.38 -7.46
C THR A 94 -5.01 -0.95 -7.73
N LEU A 95 -4.83 0.09 -8.55
CA LEU A 95 -3.54 0.67 -8.87
C LEU A 95 -3.58 2.18 -8.67
N GLN A 96 -2.79 2.66 -7.72
CA GLN A 96 -2.37 4.04 -7.57
C GLN A 96 -1.11 4.24 -8.42
N TYR A 97 -1.20 5.02 -9.50
CA TYR A 97 -0.10 5.28 -10.42
C TYR A 97 0.17 6.78 -10.48
N GLY A 98 1.43 7.17 -10.44
CA GLY A 98 1.79 8.56 -10.64
C GLY A 98 3.26 8.77 -10.91
N PHE A 99 3.64 10.03 -11.08
CA PHE A 99 5.02 10.43 -11.30
C PHE A 99 5.60 11.11 -10.05
N ALA A 100 6.84 10.79 -9.74
CA ALA A 100 7.58 11.41 -8.65
C ALA A 100 8.59 12.44 -9.17
N LYS A 101 8.95 13.40 -8.31
CA LYS A 101 10.15 14.23 -8.46
C LYS A 101 11.16 13.88 -7.36
N PRO A 102 12.47 13.99 -7.61
CA PRO A 102 13.46 13.72 -6.60
C PRO A 102 13.35 14.74 -5.46
N SER A 103 13.58 14.29 -4.22
CA SER A 103 13.52 15.12 -3.02
C SER A 103 14.61 14.72 -2.03
N GLU A 104 15.24 15.73 -1.42
CA GLU A 104 16.16 15.52 -0.31
C GLU A 104 15.47 14.98 0.95
N GLN A 105 14.13 15.10 1.03
CA GLN A 105 13.32 14.70 2.18
C GLN A 105 12.71 13.30 2.05
N SER A 106 12.79 12.69 0.87
CA SER A 106 12.22 11.36 0.59
C SER A 106 13.02 10.60 -0.47
N PHE A 107 12.52 10.52 -1.71
CA PHE A 107 13.14 9.69 -2.74
C PHE A 107 14.22 10.45 -3.51
N LYS A 108 15.43 9.90 -3.50
CA LYS A 108 16.56 10.40 -4.29
C LYS A 108 16.77 9.52 -5.51
N PHE A 109 16.70 10.11 -6.69
CA PHE A 109 16.94 9.48 -7.99
C PHE A 109 17.34 10.53 -9.02
N GLU A 110 17.82 10.12 -10.19
CA GLU A 110 18.30 11.02 -11.24
C GLU A 110 17.17 11.88 -11.84
N GLU A 111 17.37 13.20 -11.88
CA GLU A 111 16.42 14.15 -12.45
C GLU A 111 16.29 13.97 -13.98
N GLY A 112 15.09 14.20 -14.52
CA GLY A 112 14.81 14.04 -15.96
C GLY A 112 14.45 12.62 -16.39
N THR A 113 14.46 11.66 -15.45
CA THR A 113 13.78 10.37 -15.63
C THR A 113 12.28 10.54 -15.33
N ASP A 114 11.40 10.02 -16.18
CA ASP A 114 9.97 9.91 -15.88
C ASP A 114 9.80 8.80 -14.82
N ALA A 115 10.13 9.13 -13.57
CA ALA A 115 10.16 8.18 -12.47
C ALA A 115 8.75 7.95 -11.93
N ALA A 116 8.10 6.91 -12.44
CA ALA A 116 6.77 6.52 -12.00
C ALA A 116 6.81 5.70 -10.70
N PHE A 117 5.74 5.75 -9.93
CA PHE A 117 5.48 4.84 -8.82
C PHE A 117 4.16 4.08 -9.05
N HIS A 118 4.07 2.90 -8.46
CA HIS A 118 2.90 2.03 -8.53
C HIS A 118 2.57 1.51 -7.14
N GLY A 119 1.41 1.90 -6.60
CA GLY A 119 0.84 1.38 -5.37
C GLY A 119 -0.33 0.44 -5.69
N PHE A 120 -0.09 -0.86 -5.57
CA PHE A 120 -1.12 -1.88 -5.73
C PHE A 120 -1.75 -2.20 -4.38
N TRP A 121 -3.08 -2.16 -4.27
CA TRP A 121 -3.79 -2.84 -3.19
C TRP A 121 -4.42 -4.12 -3.73
N LEU A 122 -4.27 -5.21 -3.00
CA LEU A 122 -4.73 -6.55 -3.36
C LEU A 122 -5.69 -7.03 -2.27
N TRP A 123 -6.87 -7.50 -2.68
CA TRP A 123 -7.79 -8.15 -1.76
C TRP A 123 -7.13 -9.38 -1.08
N PRO A 124 -7.28 -9.54 0.25
CA PRO A 124 -8.02 -8.65 1.14
C PRO A 124 -7.25 -7.40 1.60
N CYS A 125 -5.95 -7.51 1.88
CA CYS A 125 -5.18 -6.47 2.56
C CYS A 125 -3.66 -6.65 2.41
N THR A 126 -3.19 -6.83 1.17
CA THR A 126 -1.76 -6.75 0.85
C THR A 126 -1.52 -5.59 -0.08
N MET A 127 -0.43 -4.85 0.12
CA MET A 127 -0.09 -3.71 -0.71
C MET A 127 1.32 -3.83 -1.26
N LEU A 128 1.48 -3.69 -2.57
CA LEU A 128 2.78 -3.73 -3.26
C LEU A 128 3.11 -2.32 -3.76
N ASN A 129 4.25 -1.78 -3.37
CA ASN A 129 4.69 -0.45 -3.80
C ASN A 129 5.96 -0.59 -4.63
N VAL A 130 5.85 -0.44 -5.94
CA VAL A 130 7.01 -0.23 -6.81
C VAL A 130 7.36 1.25 -6.72
N THR A 131 8.53 1.55 -6.16
CA THR A 131 8.93 2.93 -5.90
C THR A 131 9.58 3.56 -7.15
N PRO A 132 9.77 4.89 -7.18
CA PRO A 132 10.55 5.54 -8.24
C PRO A 132 12.03 5.12 -8.25
N ILE A 133 12.52 4.45 -7.20
CA ILE A 133 13.90 3.97 -7.10
C ILE A 133 13.99 2.61 -7.79
N LYS A 134 14.83 2.53 -8.83
CA LYS A 134 15.01 1.30 -9.61
C LYS A 134 15.45 0.12 -8.73
N GLY A 135 14.86 -1.05 -8.97
CA GLY A 135 15.18 -2.26 -8.23
C GLY A 135 14.74 -2.23 -6.76
N MET A 136 13.84 -1.33 -6.38
CA MET A 136 13.27 -1.23 -5.04
C MET A 136 11.76 -1.44 -5.04
N MET A 137 11.30 -2.21 -4.06
CA MET A 137 9.88 -2.38 -3.78
C MET A 137 9.66 -2.39 -2.27
N THR A 138 8.53 -1.87 -1.82
CA THR A 138 8.06 -2.10 -0.44
C THR A 138 6.74 -2.84 -0.44
N VAL A 139 6.52 -3.65 0.59
CA VAL A 139 5.30 -4.46 0.70
C VAL A 139 4.72 -4.35 2.09
N ILE A 140 3.41 -4.13 2.16
CA ILE A 140 2.63 -4.14 3.39
C ILE A 140 1.83 -5.43 3.42
N TYR A 141 2.14 -6.29 4.39
CA TYR A 141 1.33 -7.46 4.69
C TYR A 141 0.55 -7.21 5.96
N GLU A 142 -0.78 -7.22 5.88
CA GLU A 142 -1.65 -7.19 7.04
C GLU A 142 -2.12 -8.60 7.41
N PHE A 143 -1.90 -8.98 8.67
CA PHE A 143 -2.40 -10.19 9.29
C PHE A 143 -3.35 -9.80 10.42
N PRO A 144 -4.68 -9.73 10.16
CA PRO A 144 -5.65 -9.39 11.19
C PRO A 144 -5.56 -10.36 12.38
N VAL A 145 -5.51 -9.82 13.60
CA VAL A 145 -5.43 -10.61 14.85
C VAL A 145 -6.79 -10.67 15.53
N ASP A 146 -7.43 -9.51 15.69
CA ASP A 146 -8.77 -9.36 16.25
C ASP A 146 -9.45 -8.10 15.67
N SER A 147 -10.61 -7.72 16.18
CA SER A 147 -11.38 -6.59 15.66
C SER A 147 -10.68 -5.24 15.78
N GLU A 148 -9.64 -5.11 16.59
CA GLU A 148 -8.96 -3.83 16.85
C GLU A 148 -7.44 -3.95 16.78
N THR A 149 -6.94 -5.10 16.33
CA THR A 149 -5.51 -5.38 16.27
C THR A 149 -5.15 -6.07 14.95
N THR A 150 -4.15 -5.53 14.27
CA THR A 150 -3.60 -6.08 13.04
C THR A 150 -2.08 -6.17 13.16
N LEU A 151 -1.52 -7.34 12.89
CA LEU A 151 -0.07 -7.49 12.77
C LEU A 151 0.32 -7.07 11.35
N GLN A 152 1.24 -6.11 11.23
CA GLN A 152 1.76 -5.66 9.95
C GLN A 152 3.21 -6.08 9.80
N ASN A 153 3.57 -6.61 8.63
CA ASN A 153 4.95 -6.60 8.15
C ASN A 153 5.07 -5.53 7.07
N TYR A 154 5.97 -4.58 7.28
CA TYR A 154 6.42 -3.66 6.24
C TYR A 154 7.80 -4.11 5.76
N ASP A 155 7.84 -4.67 4.57
CA ASP A 155 9.06 -5.21 3.98
C ASP A 155 9.63 -4.23 2.97
N ILE A 156 10.95 -4.08 2.97
CA ILE A 156 11.71 -3.33 1.99
C ILE A 156 12.60 -4.32 1.25
N TYR A 157 12.49 -4.31 -0.08
CA TYR A 157 13.25 -5.17 -0.97
C TYR A 157 14.14 -4.35 -1.89
N PHE A 158 15.34 -4.87 -2.15
CA PHE A 158 16.25 -4.38 -3.18
C PHE A 158 16.75 -5.54 -4.04
N THR A 159 17.15 -5.28 -5.28
CA THR A 159 17.76 -6.31 -6.14
C THR A 159 19.18 -6.70 -5.72
N ASN A 160 19.92 -5.78 -5.08
CA ASN A 160 21.26 -6.03 -4.54
C ASN A 160 21.21 -6.56 -3.10
N GLU A 161 22.17 -7.41 -2.75
CA GLU A 161 22.29 -7.98 -1.40
C GLU A 161 23.13 -7.09 -0.48
N GLU A 162 24.24 -6.54 -1.00
CA GLU A 162 25.05 -5.56 -0.27
C GLU A 162 24.44 -4.16 -0.40
N LEU A 163 23.86 -3.64 0.68
CA LEU A 163 23.20 -2.34 0.69
C LEU A 163 24.19 -1.17 0.66
N THR A 164 23.90 -0.17 -0.17
CA THR A 164 24.60 1.11 -0.15
C THR A 164 24.26 1.90 1.12
N ASP A 165 25.07 2.90 1.47
CA ASP A 165 24.79 3.74 2.63
C ASP A 165 23.50 4.56 2.45
N GLU A 166 23.19 4.96 1.21
CA GLU A 166 21.93 5.62 0.87
C GLU A 166 20.73 4.69 1.09
N GLN A 167 20.81 3.42 0.67
CA GLN A 167 19.75 2.43 0.91
C GLN A 167 19.55 2.17 2.41
N LYS A 168 20.63 2.10 3.20
CA LYS A 168 20.54 1.99 4.67
C LYS A 168 19.86 3.21 5.28
N SER A 169 20.26 4.42 4.88
CA SER A 169 19.62 5.65 5.35
C SER A 169 18.13 5.71 4.96
N LEU A 170 17.77 5.25 3.76
CA LEU A 170 16.38 5.17 3.32
C LEU A 170 15.56 4.20 4.19
N ILE A 171 16.12 3.02 4.51
CA ILE A 171 15.48 2.07 5.45
C ILE A 171 15.20 2.72 6.80
N GLU A 172 16.16 3.46 7.36
CA GLU A 172 15.97 4.18 8.63
C GLU A 172 14.93 5.31 8.50
N TRP A 173 14.91 6.04 7.39
CA TRP A 173 13.86 7.03 7.13
C TRP A 173 12.46 6.42 7.10
N TYR A 174 12.29 5.25 6.46
CA TYR A 174 11.03 4.53 6.52
C TYR A 174 10.66 4.14 7.95
N ARG A 175 11.63 3.68 8.74
CA ARG A 175 11.42 3.23 10.13
C ARG A 175 11.01 4.37 11.06
N ASP A 176 11.69 5.50 10.97
CA ASP A 176 11.63 6.55 11.99
C ASP A 176 10.73 7.73 11.60
N VAL A 177 10.47 7.92 10.30
CA VAL A 177 9.70 9.06 9.78
C VAL A 177 8.40 8.58 9.13
N PHE A 178 8.49 7.92 7.98
CA PHE A 178 7.32 7.64 7.14
C PHE A 178 6.33 6.67 7.80
N ARG A 179 6.79 5.50 8.27
CA ARG A 179 5.89 4.52 8.89
C ARG A 179 5.25 5.01 10.19
N PRO A 180 5.97 5.69 11.10
CA PRO A 180 5.34 6.24 12.29
C PRO A 180 4.23 7.27 12.00
N GLU A 181 4.29 8.00 10.88
CA GLU A 181 3.21 8.91 10.47
C GLU A 181 1.91 8.13 10.20
N ASP A 182 1.94 7.14 9.32
CA ASP A 182 0.79 6.28 9.02
C ASP A 182 0.25 5.55 10.26
N LEU A 183 1.16 4.97 11.06
CA LEU A 183 0.77 4.22 12.25
C LEU A 183 0.01 5.12 13.24
N ARG A 184 0.45 6.36 13.44
CA ARG A 184 -0.27 7.31 14.31
C ARG A 184 -1.65 7.65 13.78
N LEU A 185 -1.84 7.76 12.46
CA LEU A 185 -3.13 8.03 11.84
C LEU A 185 -4.12 6.91 12.15
N VAL A 186 -3.80 5.67 11.76
CA VAL A 186 -4.73 4.53 11.89
C VAL A 186 -5.06 4.20 13.35
N GLU A 187 -4.10 4.37 14.26
CA GLU A 187 -4.34 4.19 15.70
C GLU A 187 -5.26 5.28 16.27
N SER A 188 -5.09 6.52 15.83
CA SER A 188 -5.94 7.64 16.23
C SER A 188 -7.36 7.45 15.71
N VAL A 189 -7.49 7.07 14.43
CA VAL A 189 -8.78 6.73 13.80
C VAL A 189 -9.48 5.62 14.58
N GLN A 190 -8.81 4.49 14.86
CA GLN A 190 -9.42 3.40 15.64
C GLN A 190 -9.95 3.87 17.00
N LYS A 191 -9.23 4.75 17.70
CA LYS A 191 -9.70 5.33 18.97
C LYS A 191 -10.91 6.23 18.76
N GLY A 192 -10.86 7.09 17.75
CA GLY A 192 -11.90 8.08 17.44
C GLY A 192 -13.22 7.47 17.01
N LEU A 193 -13.19 6.39 16.21
CA LEU A 193 -14.38 5.70 15.71
C LEU A 193 -15.26 5.10 16.82
N LYS A 194 -14.71 4.88 18.03
CA LYS A 194 -15.46 4.39 19.20
C LYS A 194 -16.22 5.49 19.94
N SER A 195 -15.95 6.75 19.63
CA SER A 195 -16.62 7.87 20.29
C SER A 195 -18.10 7.90 19.92
N ARG A 196 -18.97 8.11 20.92
CA ARG A 196 -20.40 8.39 20.68
C ARG A 196 -20.64 9.69 19.88
N GLY A 197 -19.64 10.56 19.79
CA GLY A 197 -19.68 11.77 18.97
C GLY A 197 -19.42 11.49 17.49
N TYR A 198 -18.83 10.34 17.16
CA TYR A 198 -18.73 9.88 15.79
C TYR A 198 -20.11 9.36 15.34
N ARG A 199 -20.64 9.94 14.26
CA ARG A 199 -22.04 9.72 13.84
C ARG A 199 -22.32 8.36 13.21
N GLY A 200 -21.31 7.49 13.15
CA GLY A 200 -21.40 6.12 12.64
C GLY A 200 -20.60 5.89 11.36
N GLN A 201 -20.58 6.84 10.43
CA GLN A 201 -19.85 6.75 9.15
C GLN A 201 -19.12 8.06 8.82
N GLY A 202 -18.02 7.94 8.08
CA GLY A 202 -17.24 9.05 7.53
C GLY A 202 -17.66 9.29 6.08
N ARG A 203 -17.66 10.56 5.65
CA ARG A 203 -17.90 10.88 4.24
C ARG A 203 -16.62 10.59 3.47
N ILE A 204 -16.71 9.72 2.48
CA ILE A 204 -15.67 9.53 1.46
C ILE A 204 -15.67 10.76 0.54
N MET A 205 -14.53 11.44 0.50
CA MET A 205 -14.25 12.66 -0.26
C MET A 205 -13.84 12.33 -1.70
N ALA A 206 -14.71 11.62 -2.41
CA ALA A 206 -14.53 11.36 -3.84
C ALA A 206 -14.90 12.61 -4.66
N ASP A 207 -13.98 13.08 -5.50
CA ASP A 207 -14.25 14.11 -6.51
C ASP A 207 -14.62 13.50 -7.87
N SER A 208 -15.24 14.31 -8.73
CA SER A 208 -15.69 13.87 -10.06
C SER A 208 -14.56 13.77 -11.11
N SER A 209 -13.37 14.27 -10.79
CA SER A 209 -12.21 14.21 -11.69
C SER A 209 -11.36 12.95 -11.50
N GLY A 210 -11.54 12.21 -10.39
CA GLY A 210 -10.66 11.12 -10.02
C GLY A 210 -9.24 11.62 -9.71
N SER A 211 -9.12 12.79 -9.08
CA SER A 211 -7.81 13.40 -8.82
C SER A 211 -6.96 12.55 -7.85
N GLY A 212 -5.67 12.87 -7.74
CA GLY A 212 -4.75 12.21 -6.81
C GLY A 212 -5.13 12.32 -5.32
N ILE A 213 -6.08 13.20 -4.98
CA ILE A 213 -6.58 13.38 -3.62
C ILE A 213 -8.02 12.89 -3.44
N SER A 214 -8.59 12.20 -4.44
CA SER A 214 -9.94 11.66 -4.39
C SER A 214 -9.98 10.33 -3.61
N GLU A 215 -10.84 10.21 -2.60
CA GLU A 215 -10.95 9.00 -1.76
C GLU A 215 -11.78 7.85 -2.39
N HIS A 216 -12.02 7.88 -3.70
CA HIS A 216 -12.85 6.89 -4.40
C HIS A 216 -12.32 5.43 -4.31
N GLY A 217 -11.03 5.22 -4.05
CA GLY A 217 -10.47 3.90 -3.73
C GLY A 217 -11.07 3.26 -2.50
N ILE A 218 -11.32 4.05 -1.45
CA ILE A 218 -12.01 3.59 -0.23
C ILE A 218 -13.42 3.09 -0.58
N ALA A 219 -14.16 3.82 -1.42
CA ALA A 219 -15.52 3.41 -1.81
C ALA A 219 -15.52 2.08 -2.57
N HIS A 220 -14.54 1.85 -3.45
CA HIS A 220 -14.37 0.58 -4.14
C HIS A 220 -14.16 -0.58 -3.17
N PHE A 221 -13.23 -0.43 -2.22
CA PHE A 221 -12.95 -1.44 -1.20
C PHE A 221 -14.17 -1.75 -0.31
N HIS A 222 -14.85 -0.72 0.20
CA HIS A 222 -16.04 -0.93 1.03
C HIS A 222 -17.20 -1.55 0.25
N ASN A 223 -17.31 -1.31 -1.06
CA ASN A 223 -18.27 -2.01 -1.90
C ASN A 223 -17.97 -3.51 -2.03
N LEU A 224 -16.68 -3.91 -2.12
CA LEU A 224 -16.27 -5.31 -2.10
C LEU A 224 -16.56 -5.96 -0.75
N LEU A 225 -16.20 -5.30 0.35
CA LEU A 225 -16.53 -5.74 1.71
C LEU A 225 -18.04 -5.96 1.88
N ALA A 226 -18.86 -5.03 1.40
CA ALA A 226 -20.31 -5.15 1.48
C ALA A 226 -20.84 -6.38 0.74
N GLN A 227 -20.21 -6.83 -0.36
CA GLN A 227 -20.60 -8.08 -1.02
C GLN A 227 -20.31 -9.31 -0.16
N VAL A 228 -19.21 -9.30 0.61
CA VAL A 228 -18.80 -10.42 1.46
C VAL A 228 -19.71 -10.55 2.69
N PHE A 229 -20.20 -9.44 3.22
CA PHE A 229 -21.08 -9.40 4.42
C PHE A 229 -22.55 -9.16 4.08
N LYS A 230 -23.01 -9.60 2.90
CA LYS A 230 -24.40 -9.43 2.45
C LYS A 230 -25.42 -10.32 3.17
N ASP A 231 -24.95 -11.25 4.00
CA ASP A 231 -25.76 -12.22 4.75
C ASP A 231 -25.76 -11.95 6.26
#